data_AF-A0A183SKW1-F1
#
_entry.id   AF-A0A183SKW1-F1
#
_cell.length_a   1.000
_cell.length_b   1.000
_cell.length_c   1.000
_cell.angle_alpha   90.00
_cell.angle_beta   90.00
_cell.angle_gamma   90.00
#
_symmetry.space_group_name_H-M   'P 1'
#
loop_
_entity.id
_entity.type
_entity.pdbx_description
1 polymer ?
#
loop_
_entity_poly.entity_id
_entity_poly.type
_entity_poly.pdbx_seq_one_letter_code
_entity_poly.pdbx_strand_id
1 'polypeptide(L)'
;MHPRSRRWHLLDYVLVRRRDRQEVLVTKAINDADGWTDHCLVISQIRLQLQPRRWPQSKRLPGKLNSLLLNLPAHCVDFSNQINEKLEDLNAPDDNATVETRWCQMRNVIQFTALEVLGCARRQHQDWFDDNDADISNFLAEKNGLHKVYMNLRTDATKAPSLDVVALYINGYGRCRM
;
A
#
# COMPACT_ATOMS: atom_id res chain seq x y z
N MET A 1 24.13 -3.00 -19.14
CA MET A 1 25.50 -3.40 -19.56
C MET A 1 26.48 -2.48 -18.86
N HIS A 2 27.45 -3.01 -18.12
CA HIS A 2 28.31 -2.15 -17.30
C HIS A 2 29.18 -1.23 -18.18
N PRO A 3 29.13 0.12 -18.02
CA PRO A 3 29.73 1.08 -18.95
C PRO A 3 31.23 0.89 -19.17
N ARG A 4 31.97 0.48 -18.12
CA ARG A 4 33.43 0.32 -18.18
C ARG A 4 33.88 -1.04 -18.71
N SER A 5 33.14 -2.11 -18.41
CA SER A 5 33.56 -3.48 -18.75
C SER A 5 32.87 -4.05 -19.99
N ARG A 6 31.81 -3.39 -20.50
CA ARG A 6 31.00 -3.83 -21.65
C ARG A 6 30.51 -5.29 -21.54
N ARG A 7 30.32 -5.76 -20.30
CA ARG A 7 29.83 -7.11 -19.98
C ARG A 7 28.59 -7.00 -19.10
N TRP A 8 27.72 -8.00 -19.21
CA TRP A 8 26.63 -8.21 -18.26
C TRP A 8 27.16 -8.97 -17.06
N HIS A 9 26.84 -8.50 -15.87
CA HIS A 9 27.17 -9.18 -14.62
C HIS A 9 25.88 -9.72 -14.01
N LEU A 10 25.89 -10.98 -13.58
CA LEU A 10 24.76 -11.58 -12.87
C LEU A 10 24.82 -11.15 -11.40
N LEU A 11 24.14 -10.04 -11.08
CA LEU A 11 24.10 -9.47 -9.75
C LEU A 11 22.75 -9.68 -9.06
N ASP A 12 21.67 -9.86 -9.84
CA ASP A 12 20.31 -9.99 -9.34
C ASP A 12 19.83 -11.45 -9.37
N TYR A 13 19.26 -11.90 -8.25
CA TYR A 13 18.82 -13.28 -8.06
C TYR A 13 17.42 -13.33 -7.48
N VAL A 14 16.61 -14.29 -7.95
CA VAL A 14 15.38 -14.70 -7.29
C VAL A 14 15.68 -15.95 -6.47
N LEU A 15 15.73 -15.80 -5.14
CA LEU A 15 16.03 -16.90 -4.23
C LEU A 15 14.76 -17.68 -3.87
N VAL A 16 14.81 -19.00 -4.01
CA VAL A 16 13.69 -19.90 -3.72
C VAL A 16 14.14 -20.98 -2.73
N ARG A 17 13.27 -21.34 -1.79
CA ARG A 17 13.54 -22.43 -0.85
C ARG A 17 13.68 -23.75 -1.61
N ARG A 18 14.63 -24.60 -1.20
CA ARG A 18 14.93 -25.87 -1.87
C ARG A 18 13.70 -26.75 -2.13
N ARG A 19 12.77 -26.80 -1.18
CA ARG A 19 11.51 -27.57 -1.29
C ARG A 19 10.53 -27.02 -2.34
N ASP A 20 10.55 -25.71 -2.59
CA ASP A 20 9.62 -25.02 -3.49
C ASP A 20 10.21 -24.88 -4.90
N ARG A 21 11.40 -25.46 -5.16
CA ARG A 21 12.10 -25.36 -6.46
C ARG A 21 11.26 -25.85 -7.64
N GLN A 22 10.43 -26.88 -7.43
CA GLN A 22 9.56 -27.43 -8.49
C GLN A 22 8.42 -26.49 -8.89
N GLU A 23 8.14 -25.45 -8.08
CA GLU A 23 7.07 -24.48 -8.36
C GLU A 23 7.55 -23.33 -9.25
N VAL A 24 8.88 -23.18 -9.45
CA VAL A 24 9.46 -22.18 -10.35
C VAL A 24 9.30 -22.66 -11.79
N LEU A 25 8.54 -21.92 -12.60
CA LEU A 25 8.26 -22.27 -13.99
C LEU A 25 9.28 -21.66 -14.94
N VAL A 26 9.44 -20.34 -14.88
CA VAL A 26 10.26 -19.57 -15.82
C VAL A 26 10.97 -18.47 -15.06
N THR A 27 12.27 -18.32 -15.26
CA THR A 27 13.02 -17.15 -14.80
C THR A 27 13.72 -16.53 -16.00
N LYS A 28 13.49 -15.25 -16.25
CA LYS A 28 14.10 -14.52 -17.37
C LYS A 28 14.49 -13.11 -16.97
N ALA A 29 15.57 -12.62 -17.57
CA ALA A 29 15.93 -11.20 -17.52
C ALA A 29 15.34 -10.49 -18.75
N ILE A 30 14.74 -9.32 -18.54
CA ILE A 30 14.22 -8.45 -19.58
C ILE A 30 15.22 -7.29 -19.73
N ASN A 31 15.99 -7.33 -20.82
CA ASN A 31 17.08 -6.38 -21.06
C ASN A 31 16.59 -4.99 -21.49
N ASP A 32 15.37 -4.91 -22.06
CA ASP A 32 14.78 -3.67 -22.57
C ASP A 32 13.72 -3.09 -21.63
N ALA A 33 13.60 -3.62 -20.41
CA ALA A 33 12.73 -3.02 -19.40
C ALA A 33 13.37 -1.70 -18.94
N ASP A 34 12.64 -0.61 -19.15
CA ASP A 34 12.94 0.73 -18.64
C ASP A 34 12.83 0.69 -17.10
N GLY A 35 13.96 0.32 -16.47
CA GLY A 35 14.10 0.26 -15.01
C GLY A 35 14.88 1.43 -14.44
N TRP A 36 15.23 2.42 -15.28
CA TRP A 36 16.07 3.58 -14.93
C TRP A 36 17.41 3.28 -14.25
N THR A 37 17.82 2.02 -14.29
CA THR A 37 19.02 1.49 -13.64
C THR A 37 19.85 0.77 -14.69
N ASP A 38 21.12 0.50 -14.38
CA ASP A 38 22.01 -0.30 -15.22
C ASP A 38 21.75 -1.82 -15.10
N HIS A 39 20.73 -2.21 -14.33
CA HIS A 39 20.25 -3.55 -14.08
C HIS A 39 19.10 -3.95 -15.03
N CYS A 40 19.02 -5.23 -15.37
CA CYS A 40 17.89 -5.78 -16.11
C CYS A 40 16.79 -6.25 -15.15
N LEU A 41 15.53 -6.06 -15.52
CA LEU A 41 14.42 -6.60 -14.74
C LEU A 41 14.42 -8.14 -14.81
N VAL A 42 14.60 -8.80 -13.67
CA VAL A 42 14.48 -10.26 -13.56
C VAL A 42 13.05 -10.62 -13.15
N ILE A 43 12.35 -11.37 -14.00
CA ILE A 43 11.01 -11.89 -13.73
C ILE A 43 11.09 -13.40 -13.53
N SER A 44 10.51 -13.89 -12.43
CA SER A 44 10.30 -15.31 -12.18
C SER A 44 8.81 -15.62 -12.05
N GLN A 45 8.31 -16.50 -12.90
CA GLN A 45 6.96 -17.05 -12.83
C GLN A 45 6.98 -18.27 -11.93
N ILE A 46 6.22 -18.24 -10.84
CA ILE A 46 6.22 -19.26 -9.78
C ILE A 46 4.78 -19.64 -9.41
N ARG A 47 4.51 -20.93 -9.21
CA ARG A 47 3.21 -21.46 -8.75
C ARG A 47 3.21 -21.73 -7.24
N LEU A 48 3.32 -20.67 -6.44
CA LEU A 48 3.24 -20.76 -4.98
C LEU A 48 1.79 -20.71 -4.50
N GLN A 49 1.36 -21.72 -3.74
CA GLN A 49 0.12 -21.62 -2.98
C GLN A 49 0.36 -20.81 -1.70
N LEU A 50 0.24 -19.49 -1.81
CA LEU A 50 0.26 -18.60 -0.66
C LEU A 50 -1.13 -18.65 0.00
N GLN A 51 -1.20 -19.20 1.22
CA GLN A 51 -2.33 -18.93 2.10
C GLN A 51 -2.42 -17.41 2.24
N PRO A 52 -3.59 -16.79 1.92
CA PRO A 52 -3.78 -15.39 2.17
C PRO A 52 -3.42 -15.12 3.61
N ARG A 53 -2.44 -14.23 3.83
CA ARG A 53 -2.10 -13.79 5.17
C ARG A 53 -3.37 -13.16 5.74
N ARG A 54 -4.12 -13.92 6.54
CA ARG A 54 -5.13 -13.37 7.41
C ARG A 54 -4.35 -12.50 8.37
N TRP A 55 -4.20 -11.22 8.06
CA TRP A 55 -3.92 -10.26 9.11
C TRP A 55 -5.01 -10.53 10.15
N PRO A 56 -4.63 -10.89 11.39
CA PRO A 56 -5.56 -10.62 12.47
C PRO A 56 -5.82 -9.14 12.30
N GLN A 57 -7.01 -8.78 11.83
CA GLN A 57 -7.50 -7.44 12.09
C GLN A 57 -7.48 -7.42 13.61
N SER A 58 -6.41 -6.86 14.20
CA SER A 58 -6.52 -6.38 15.56
C SER A 58 -7.79 -5.57 15.52
N LYS A 59 -8.73 -5.88 16.43
CA LYS A 59 -10.01 -5.16 16.54
C LYS A 59 -9.70 -3.71 16.23
N ARG A 60 -10.19 -3.19 15.10
CA ARG A 60 -9.73 -1.89 14.57
C ARG A 60 -9.75 -0.94 15.75
N LEU A 61 -8.56 -0.52 16.19
CA LEU A 61 -8.51 0.50 17.21
C LEU A 61 -9.23 1.69 16.57
N PRO A 62 -10.22 2.29 17.26
CA PRO A 62 -10.86 3.49 16.77
C PRO A 62 -9.77 4.47 16.33
N GLY A 63 -9.98 5.15 15.20
CA GLY A 63 -9.03 6.16 14.75
C GLY A 63 -8.71 7.13 15.88
N LYS A 64 -7.52 7.73 15.86
CA LYS A 64 -7.11 8.73 16.87
C LYS A 64 -8.25 9.74 17.05
N LEU A 65 -8.69 9.98 18.28
CA LEU A 65 -9.78 10.95 18.53
C LEU A 65 -9.37 12.35 18.07
N ASN A 66 -10.32 13.13 17.57
CA ASN A 66 -10.07 14.50 17.16
C ASN A 66 -9.99 15.44 18.36
N SER A 67 -8.85 15.43 19.06
CA SER A 67 -8.62 16.25 20.25
C SER A 67 -8.69 17.76 19.98
N LEU A 68 -8.61 18.21 18.71
CA LEU A 68 -8.75 19.61 18.35
C LEU A 68 -10.16 20.15 18.63
N LEU A 69 -11.18 19.28 18.61
CA LEU A 69 -12.55 19.69 18.91
C LEU A 69 -12.73 20.13 20.38
N LEU A 70 -11.88 19.66 21.29
CA LEU A 70 -11.90 20.11 22.69
C LEU A 70 -11.48 21.58 22.85
N ASN A 71 -10.83 22.18 21.84
CA ASN A 71 -10.53 23.61 21.84
C ASN A 71 -11.77 24.46 21.55
N LEU A 72 -12.87 23.87 21.06
CA LEU A 72 -14.14 24.55 20.90
C LEU A 72 -14.96 24.43 22.19
N PRO A 73 -15.37 25.55 22.83
CA PRO A 73 -16.11 25.53 24.09
C PRO A 73 -17.40 24.70 24.03
N ALA A 74 -18.14 24.75 22.92
CA ALA A 74 -19.36 23.97 22.72
C ALA A 74 -19.11 22.46 22.86
N HIS A 75 -18.11 21.93 22.13
CA HIS A 75 -17.77 20.52 22.18
C HIS A 75 -17.25 20.08 23.55
N CYS A 76 -16.54 20.96 24.27
CA CYS A 76 -16.06 20.67 25.62
C CYS A 76 -17.23 20.53 26.62
N VAL A 77 -18.19 21.47 26.57
CA VAL A 77 -19.38 21.43 27.43
C VAL A 77 -20.25 20.23 27.09
N ASP A 78 -20.52 19.98 25.80
CA ASP A 78 -21.33 18.84 25.36
C ASP A 78 -20.70 17.51 25.79
N PHE A 79 -19.38 17.39 25.67
CA PHE A 79 -18.65 16.20 26.10
C PHE A 79 -18.74 15.96 27.60
N SER A 80 -18.58 17.03 28.41
CA SER A 80 -18.70 16.94 29.87
C SER A 80 -20.09 16.50 30.31
N ASN A 81 -21.14 17.05 29.68
CA ASN A 81 -22.52 16.72 30.02
C ASN A 81 -22.85 15.26 29.67
N GLN A 82 -22.47 14.79 28.48
CA GLN A 82 -22.72 13.41 28.06
C GLN A 82 -21.96 12.37 28.88
N ILE A 83 -20.73 12.68 29.32
CA ILE A 83 -19.98 11.77 30.21
C ILE A 83 -20.68 11.67 31.56
N ASN A 84 -21.09 12.80 32.15
CA ASN A 84 -21.72 12.79 33.46
C ASN A 84 -23.03 12.00 33.45
N GLU A 85 -23.90 12.24 32.46
CA GLU A 85 -25.15 11.50 32.29
C GLU A 85 -24.91 9.98 32.17
N LYS A 86 -24.03 9.57 31.26
CA LYS A 86 -23.76 8.14 31.02
C LYS A 86 -23.02 7.45 32.17
N LEU A 87 -22.30 8.19 33.02
CA LEU A 87 -21.69 7.65 34.23
C LEU A 87 -22.71 7.52 35.36
N GLU A 88 -23.68 8.43 35.47
CA GLU A 88 -24.78 8.31 36.43
C GLU A 88 -25.64 7.08 36.14
N ASP A 89 -25.93 6.81 34.86
CA ASP A 89 -26.67 5.61 34.42
C ASP A 89 -25.94 4.30 34.77
N LEU A 90 -24.61 4.31 34.83
CA LEU A 90 -23.80 3.14 35.20
C LEU A 90 -23.82 2.83 36.71
N ASN A 91 -24.20 3.79 37.57
CA ASN A 91 -24.18 3.62 39.02
C ASN A 91 -25.37 2.80 39.56
N ALA A 92 -26.18 2.20 38.68
CA ALA A 92 -27.15 1.20 39.08
C ALA A 92 -26.42 -0.02 39.71
N PRO A 93 -26.84 -0.54 40.88
CA PRO A 93 -26.06 -1.55 41.59
C PRO A 93 -26.16 -2.91 40.87
N ASP A 94 -25.09 -3.29 40.16
CA ASP A 94 -24.72 -4.70 40.03
C ASP A 94 -23.72 -5.01 41.15
N ASP A 95 -24.25 -5.39 42.32
CA ASP A 95 -23.48 -5.71 43.52
C ASP A 95 -22.55 -6.92 43.34
N ASN A 96 -22.66 -7.63 42.20
CA ASN A 96 -21.91 -8.84 41.92
C ASN A 96 -20.72 -8.62 40.95
N ALA A 97 -20.58 -7.43 40.36
CA ALA A 97 -19.52 -7.15 39.38
C ALA A 97 -18.15 -6.97 40.04
N THR A 98 -17.13 -7.66 39.51
CA THR A 98 -15.74 -7.51 39.98
C THR A 98 -15.20 -6.10 39.69
N VAL A 99 -14.20 -5.65 40.47
CA VAL A 99 -13.54 -4.36 40.28
C VAL A 99 -13.02 -4.18 38.84
N GLU A 100 -12.45 -5.23 38.26
CA GLU A 100 -11.96 -5.20 36.88
C GLU A 100 -13.09 -4.98 35.87
N THR A 101 -14.27 -5.56 36.13
CA THR A 101 -15.45 -5.39 35.29
C THR A 101 -15.98 -3.96 35.36
N ARG A 102 -16.05 -3.39 36.57
CA ARG A 102 -16.46 -2.00 36.79
C ARG A 102 -15.48 -1.02 36.13
N TRP A 103 -14.18 -1.25 36.27
CA TRP A 103 -13.15 -0.43 35.61
C TRP A 103 -13.26 -0.53 34.08
N CYS A 104 -13.49 -1.72 33.54
CA CYS A 104 -13.71 -1.92 32.11
C CYS A 104 -14.96 -1.19 31.61
N GLN A 105 -16.07 -1.23 32.35
CA GLN A 105 -17.31 -0.52 32.02
C GLN A 105 -17.09 1.00 31.98
N MET A 106 -16.47 1.56 33.03
CA MET A 106 -16.17 2.99 33.09
C MET A 106 -15.26 3.44 31.94
N ARG A 107 -14.18 2.68 31.67
CA ARG A 107 -13.29 2.95 30.54
C ARG A 107 -14.04 2.93 29.21
N ASN A 108 -14.91 1.95 29.01
CA ASN A 108 -15.67 1.82 27.77
C ASN A 108 -16.64 3.01 27.60
N VAL A 109 -17.36 3.42 28.65
CA VAL A 109 -18.27 4.58 28.57
C VAL A 109 -17.52 5.86 28.24
N ILE A 110 -16.38 6.11 28.87
CA ILE A 110 -15.53 7.28 28.54
C ILE A 110 -15.06 7.20 27.07
N GLN A 111 -14.57 6.04 26.62
CA GLN A 111 -14.06 5.86 25.26
C GLN A 111 -15.15 6.01 24.19
N PHE A 112 -16.33 5.40 24.38
CA PHE A 112 -17.43 5.49 23.42
C PHE A 112 -18.03 6.89 23.37
N THR A 113 -18.18 7.55 24.52
CA THR A 113 -18.68 8.94 24.56
C THR A 113 -17.70 9.89 23.89
N ALA A 114 -16.39 9.70 24.11
CA ALA A 114 -15.38 10.50 23.42
C ALA A 114 -15.40 10.27 21.90
N LEU A 115 -15.65 9.04 21.46
CA LEU A 115 -15.79 8.72 20.04
C LEU A 115 -17.07 9.32 19.44
N GLU A 116 -18.17 9.35 20.17
CA GLU A 116 -19.44 9.92 19.72
C GLU A 116 -19.37 11.45 19.58
N VAL A 117 -18.78 12.14 20.56
CA VAL A 117 -18.70 13.61 20.58
C VAL A 117 -17.55 14.15 19.73
N LEU A 118 -16.36 13.54 19.82
CA LEU A 118 -15.16 14.03 19.14
C LEU A 118 -14.91 13.37 17.79
N GLY A 119 -15.45 12.16 17.57
CA GLY A 119 -15.19 11.39 16.36
C GLY A 119 -13.73 10.99 16.18
N CYS A 120 -13.46 10.32 15.06
CA CYS A 120 -12.10 10.00 14.62
C CYS A 120 -11.49 11.19 13.87
N ALA A 121 -10.28 11.58 14.25
CA ALA A 121 -9.44 12.45 13.44
C ALA A 121 -9.24 11.80 12.07
N ARG A 122 -9.59 12.55 11.02
CA ARG A 122 -9.27 12.14 9.65
C ARG A 122 -7.77 12.30 9.45
N ARG A 123 -7.15 11.29 8.84
CA ARG A 123 -5.77 11.44 8.36
C ARG A 123 -5.79 12.45 7.23
N GLN A 124 -5.29 13.65 7.48
CA GLN A 124 -4.92 14.59 6.44
C GLN A 124 -3.43 14.41 6.17
N HIS A 125 -3.11 13.35 5.42
CA HIS A 125 -1.91 13.34 4.63
C HIS A 125 -2.40 13.22 3.20
N GLN A 126 -2.50 14.36 2.52
CA GLN A 126 -2.19 14.41 1.10
C GLN A 126 -0.76 13.88 1.04
N ASP A 127 -0.56 12.62 0.63
CA ASP A 127 0.82 12.19 0.46
C ASP A 127 1.41 12.97 -0.72
N TRP A 128 2.70 13.24 -0.67
CA TRP A 128 3.35 14.04 -1.69
C TRP A 128 3.15 13.45 -3.10
N PHE A 129 2.87 12.15 -3.23
CA PHE A 129 2.60 11.53 -4.52
C PHE A 129 1.23 11.92 -5.06
N ASP A 130 0.18 11.94 -4.23
CA ASP A 130 -1.17 12.34 -4.62
C ASP A 130 -1.21 13.77 -5.19
N ASP A 131 -0.49 14.71 -4.58
CA ASP A 131 -0.41 16.11 -5.03
C ASP A 131 0.36 16.27 -6.36
N ASN A 132 1.28 15.36 -6.65
CA ASN A 132 2.14 15.42 -7.83
C ASN A 132 1.74 14.40 -8.91
N ASP A 133 0.66 13.64 -8.75
CA ASP A 133 0.29 12.53 -9.63
C ASP A 133 0.09 12.96 -11.09
N ALA A 134 -0.56 14.10 -11.30
CA ALA A 134 -0.78 14.66 -12.63
C ALA A 134 0.54 15.07 -13.30
N ASP A 135 1.43 15.73 -12.55
CA ASP A 135 2.73 16.19 -13.06
C ASP A 135 3.66 15.00 -13.33
N ILE A 136 3.71 14.01 -12.44
CA ILE A 136 4.46 12.76 -12.62
C ILE A 136 3.94 12.01 -13.86
N SER A 137 2.62 11.88 -14.01
CA SER A 137 2.00 11.24 -15.17
C SER A 137 2.34 11.95 -16.48
N ASN A 138 2.33 13.29 -16.48
CA ASN A 138 2.72 14.10 -17.64
C ASN A 138 4.20 13.89 -18.01
N PHE A 139 5.12 13.96 -17.03
CA PHE A 139 6.55 13.72 -17.27
C PHE A 139 6.83 12.29 -17.80
N LEU A 140 6.12 11.29 -17.27
CA LEU A 140 6.23 9.91 -17.74
C LEU A 140 5.72 9.77 -19.18
N ALA A 141 4.61 10.43 -19.54
CA ALA A 141 4.07 10.42 -20.88
C ALA A 141 5.03 11.08 -21.90
N GLU A 142 5.59 12.25 -21.56
CA GLU A 142 6.55 12.97 -22.40
C GLU A 142 7.81 12.12 -22.63
N LYS A 143 8.40 11.58 -21.56
CA LYS A 143 9.55 10.69 -21.66
C LYS A 143 9.27 9.49 -22.55
N ASN A 144 8.13 8.82 -22.35
CA ASN A 144 7.77 7.64 -23.13
C ASN A 144 7.58 7.98 -24.62
N GLY A 145 7.02 9.16 -24.92
CA GLY A 145 6.96 9.72 -26.26
C GLY A 145 8.35 9.89 -26.89
N LEU A 146 9.25 10.58 -26.18
CA LEU A 146 10.63 10.82 -26.63
C LEU A 146 11.42 9.51 -26.79
N HIS A 147 11.26 8.57 -25.86
CA HIS A 147 11.91 7.26 -25.92
C HIS A 147 11.43 6.44 -27.13
N LYS A 148 10.13 6.49 -27.45
CA LYS A 148 9.57 5.82 -28.63
C LYS A 148 10.14 6.41 -29.92
N VAL A 149 10.27 7.74 -30.00
CA VAL A 149 10.92 8.42 -31.13
C VAL A 149 12.38 7.98 -31.26
N TYR A 150 13.14 8.01 -30.16
CA TYR A 150 14.54 7.55 -30.14
C TYR A 150 14.68 6.07 -30.59
N MET A 151 13.81 5.18 -30.10
CA MET A 151 13.84 3.76 -30.49
C MET A 151 13.52 3.56 -31.97
N ASN A 152 12.55 4.29 -32.53
CA ASN A 152 12.23 4.24 -33.96
C ASN A 152 13.43 4.69 -34.84
N LEU A 153 14.08 5.80 -34.47
CA LEU A 153 15.30 6.26 -35.16
C LEU A 153 16.45 5.23 -35.07
N ARG A 154 16.59 4.54 -33.94
CA ARG A 154 17.58 3.47 -33.76
C ARG A 154 17.31 2.26 -34.64
N THR A 155 16.05 1.88 -34.82
CA THR A 155 15.66 0.79 -35.74
C THR A 155 15.83 1.16 -37.22
N ASP A 156 15.61 2.42 -37.59
CA ASP A 156 15.83 2.89 -38.97
C ASP A 156 17.31 2.84 -39.39
N ALA A 157 18.22 3.05 -38.44
CA ALA A 157 19.67 2.93 -38.66
C ALA A 157 20.19 1.48 -38.66
N THR A 158 19.40 0.51 -38.19
CA THR A 158 19.82 -0.89 -38.00
C THR A 158 18.91 -1.87 -38.74
N LYS A 159 18.78 -1.73 -40.07
CA LYS A 159 18.12 -2.75 -40.90
C LYS A 159 19.00 -4.00 -41.06
N ALA A 160 18.82 -4.97 -40.17
CA ALA A 160 19.01 -6.40 -40.44
C ALA A 160 17.77 -7.15 -39.90
N PRO A 161 17.30 -8.21 -40.56
CA PRO A 161 15.97 -8.75 -40.31
C PRO A 161 15.97 -9.62 -39.05
N SER A 162 15.21 -9.24 -38.03
CA SER A 162 14.88 -10.14 -36.93
C SER A 162 13.37 -10.14 -36.69
N LEU A 163 12.82 -11.35 -36.79
CA LEU A 163 11.41 -11.71 -36.84
C LEU A 163 10.58 -11.19 -35.65
N ASP A 164 9.33 -10.85 -35.98
CA ASP A 164 8.23 -10.49 -35.09
C ASP A 164 8.01 -11.49 -33.95
N VAL A 165 8.22 -11.06 -32.70
CA VAL A 165 7.75 -11.77 -31.49
C VAL A 165 6.96 -10.83 -30.56
N VAL A 166 6.74 -9.57 -30.94
CA VAL A 166 6.09 -8.54 -30.09
C VAL A 166 4.58 -8.81 -29.87
N ALA A 167 3.95 -9.68 -30.67
CA ALA A 167 2.50 -9.90 -30.64
C ALA A 167 1.96 -10.69 -29.43
N LEU A 168 2.79 -11.24 -28.54
CA LEU A 168 2.31 -12.13 -27.45
C LEU A 168 2.18 -11.50 -26.06
N TYR A 169 2.54 -10.22 -25.86
CA TYR A 169 2.63 -9.66 -24.50
C TYR A 169 1.38 -8.93 -23.97
N ILE A 170 0.34 -8.74 -24.78
CA ILE A 170 -0.84 -7.94 -24.38
C ILE A 170 -1.99 -8.78 -23.76
N ASN A 171 -2.05 -10.10 -23.98
CA ASN A 171 -3.24 -10.90 -23.62
C ASN A 171 -3.16 -11.66 -22.27
N GLY A 172 -2.42 -11.14 -21.26
CA GLY A 172 -2.19 -11.90 -20.02
C GLY A 172 -2.44 -11.19 -18.69
N TYR A 173 -2.62 -9.86 -18.66
CA TYR A 173 -2.77 -9.13 -17.41
C TYR A 173 -4.24 -8.92 -17.06
N GLY A 174 -4.79 -9.89 -16.34
CA GLY A 174 -6.03 -9.70 -15.59
C GLY A 174 -5.87 -8.52 -14.63
N ARG A 175 -6.75 -7.53 -14.77
CA ARG A 175 -6.93 -6.42 -13.82
C ARG A 175 -7.09 -6.98 -12.40
N CYS A 176 -6.10 -6.76 -11.53
CA CYS A 176 -6.39 -6.60 -10.11
C CYS A 176 -6.86 -5.15 -9.93
N ARG A 177 -8.18 -4.96 -9.80
CA ARG A 177 -8.71 -3.74 -9.17
C ARG A 177 -8.17 -3.70 -7.74
N MET A 178 -7.49 -2.61 -7.38
CA MET A 178 -7.39 -2.19 -5.98
C MET A 178 -8.77 -1.78 -5.46
#